data_AF-A0A6I6CIZ0-F1
#
_entry.id   AF-A0A6I6CIZ0-F1
#
_cell.length_a   1.000
_cell.length_b   1.000
_cell.length_c   1.000
_cell.angle_alpha   90.00
_cell.angle_beta   90.00
_cell.angle_gamma   90.00
#
_symmetry.space_group_name_H-M   'P 1'
#
loop_
_entity.id
_entity.type
_entity.pdbx_description
1 polymer ?
#
loop_
_entity_poly.entity_id
_entity_poly.type
_entity_poly.pdbx_seq_one_letter_code
_entity_poly.pdbx_strand_id
1 'polypeptide(L)'
;MIKSIYKLLRETGCYNIDFYEPQDAQFQARNEIRTIKDIYRITFTNSNHKIINLYLVFNEKDFLYKADNKNTKSLELNVVSKEQQEIEELINLYTSKDSNMGLTNMKLSLQSSPIRFIDSLDQKEINIYVEILKYENLFAQSSTLSDYMYFNNFVNFYEEFLPIFL
;
A
#
# COMPACT_ATOMS: atom_id res chain seq x y z
N MET A 1 -2.39 -15.76 3.36
CA MET A 1 -2.56 -14.48 2.64
C MET A 1 -3.01 -14.69 1.20
N ILE A 2 -2.13 -15.11 0.28
CA ILE A 2 -2.46 -15.35 -1.14
C ILE A 2 -3.64 -16.31 -1.33
N LYS A 3 -3.65 -17.43 -0.58
CA LYS A 3 -4.78 -18.39 -0.59
C LYS A 3 -6.12 -17.75 -0.20
N SER A 4 -6.09 -16.78 0.72
CA SER A 4 -7.29 -16.06 1.17
C SER A 4 -7.82 -15.15 0.06
N ILE A 5 -6.94 -14.44 -0.63
CA ILE A 5 -7.31 -13.62 -1.80
C ILE A 5 -7.95 -14.51 -2.88
N TYR A 6 -7.31 -15.63 -3.24
CA TYR A 6 -7.87 -16.53 -4.24
C TYR A 6 -9.28 -17.02 -3.88
N LYS A 7 -9.47 -17.42 -2.62
CA LYS A 7 -10.77 -17.88 -2.12
C LYS A 7 -11.83 -16.79 -2.28
N LEU A 8 -11.54 -15.57 -1.82
CA LEU A 8 -12.44 -14.42 -1.94
C LEU A 8 -12.82 -14.15 -3.41
N LEU A 9 -11.82 -14.02 -4.29
CA LEU A 9 -12.03 -13.75 -5.72
C LEU A 9 -12.95 -14.80 -6.39
N ARG A 10 -12.77 -16.08 -6.04
CA ARG A 10 -13.61 -17.16 -6.59
C ARG A 10 -15.04 -17.11 -6.05
N GLU A 11 -15.20 -16.84 -4.76
CA GLU A 11 -16.52 -16.76 -4.11
C GLU A 11 -17.34 -15.58 -4.63
N THR A 12 -16.70 -14.48 -5.02
CA THR A 12 -17.36 -13.29 -5.60
C THR A 12 -17.57 -13.36 -7.10
N GLY A 13 -17.24 -14.49 -7.75
CA GLY A 13 -17.49 -14.69 -9.18
C GLY A 13 -16.44 -14.12 -10.12
N CYS A 14 -15.26 -13.71 -9.61
CA CYS A 14 -14.14 -13.33 -10.46
C CYS A 14 -13.56 -14.57 -11.19
N TYR A 15 -12.97 -14.34 -12.36
CA TYR A 15 -12.41 -15.39 -13.21
C TYR A 15 -11.10 -14.96 -13.87
N ASN A 16 -10.41 -15.89 -14.56
CA ASN A 16 -9.05 -15.69 -15.10
C ASN A 16 -8.09 -15.15 -14.02
N ILE A 17 -8.03 -15.84 -12.88
CA ILE A 17 -7.24 -15.40 -11.72
C ILE A 17 -5.84 -16.01 -11.81
N ASP A 18 -4.85 -15.15 -12.02
CA ASP A 18 -3.45 -15.51 -12.13
C ASP A 18 -2.63 -14.87 -11.01
N PHE A 19 -1.77 -15.67 -10.37
CA PHE A 19 -0.79 -15.20 -9.39
C PHE A 19 0.60 -15.35 -9.99
N TYR A 20 1.34 -14.25 -10.01
CA TYR A 20 2.71 -14.22 -10.50
C TYR A 20 3.67 -14.25 -9.31
N GLU A 21 4.83 -14.86 -9.52
CA GLU A 21 5.92 -14.81 -8.54
C GLU A 21 6.37 -13.35 -8.32
N PRO A 22 6.79 -13.01 -7.09
CA PRO A 22 7.27 -11.67 -6.78
C PRO A 22 8.49 -11.31 -7.62
N GLN A 23 8.51 -10.09 -8.16
CA GLN A 23 9.61 -9.57 -8.95
C GLN A 23 9.99 -8.15 -8.52
N ASP A 24 11.27 -7.83 -8.64
CA ASP A 24 11.75 -6.47 -8.51
C ASP A 24 11.30 -5.64 -9.73
N ALA A 25 10.81 -4.43 -9.49
CA ALA A 25 10.45 -3.51 -10.55
C ALA A 25 11.18 -2.17 -10.39
N GLN A 26 11.65 -1.64 -11.52
CA GLN A 26 12.34 -0.36 -11.58
C GLN A 26 11.42 0.71 -12.17
N PHE A 27 11.35 1.86 -11.52
CA PHE A 27 10.52 3.00 -11.93
C PHE A 27 11.35 4.27 -11.95
N GLN A 28 11.17 5.06 -13.01
CA GLN A 28 11.76 6.38 -13.10
C GLN A 28 10.93 7.37 -12.26
N ALA A 29 11.50 7.89 -11.18
CA ALA A 29 10.87 8.88 -10.31
C ALA A 29 11.62 10.22 -10.41
N ARG A 30 11.07 11.18 -11.16
CA ARG A 30 11.64 12.53 -11.43
C ARG A 30 13.11 12.51 -11.86
N ASN A 31 14.06 12.39 -10.93
CA ASN A 31 15.51 12.45 -11.17
C ASN A 31 16.28 11.17 -10.73
N GLU A 32 15.58 10.10 -10.38
CA GLU A 32 16.20 8.85 -9.90
C GLU A 32 15.45 7.62 -10.40
N ILE A 33 16.15 6.48 -10.46
CA ILE A 33 15.53 5.16 -10.65
C ILE A 33 15.28 4.57 -9.27
N ARG A 34 14.03 4.21 -9.01
CA ARG A 34 13.63 3.48 -7.82
C ARG A 34 13.47 2.02 -8.15
N THR A 35 14.01 1.16 -7.29
CA THR A 35 13.71 -0.27 -7.32
C THR A 35 12.77 -0.57 -6.19
N ILE A 36 11.58 -1.07 -6.52
CA ILE A 36 10.65 -1.65 -5.56
C ILE A 36 10.85 -3.16 -5.64
N LYS A 37 11.19 -3.77 -4.51
CA LYS A 37 11.50 -5.19 -4.44
C LYS A 37 10.24 -6.02 -4.17
N ASP A 38 10.29 -7.28 -4.59
CA ASP A 38 9.32 -8.31 -4.21
C ASP A 38 7.84 -7.93 -4.48
N ILE A 39 7.55 -7.38 -5.66
CA ILE A 39 6.18 -7.02 -6.05
C ILE A 39 5.42 -8.28 -6.47
N TYR A 40 4.40 -8.64 -5.70
CA TYR A 40 3.46 -9.70 -6.06
C TYR A 40 2.42 -9.15 -7.03
N ARG A 41 2.28 -9.78 -8.21
CA ARG A 41 1.20 -9.43 -9.14
C ARG A 41 0.07 -10.46 -9.06
N ILE A 42 -1.16 -9.95 -8.96
CA ILE A 42 -2.39 -10.73 -9.08
C ILE A 42 -3.21 -10.12 -10.21
N THR A 43 -3.57 -10.92 -11.19
CA THR A 43 -4.46 -10.49 -12.27
C THR A 43 -5.77 -11.27 -12.16
N PHE A 44 -6.91 -10.59 -12.28
CA PHE A 44 -8.21 -11.24 -12.34
C PHE A 44 -9.20 -10.42 -13.17
N THR A 45 -10.24 -11.06 -13.69
CA THR A 45 -11.38 -10.37 -14.29
C THR A 45 -12.53 -10.35 -13.29
N ASN A 46 -13.06 -9.16 -13.01
CA ASN A 46 -14.14 -8.96 -12.04
C ASN A 46 -15.53 -9.22 -12.64
N SER A 47 -16.57 -9.12 -11.80
CA SER A 47 -17.97 -9.32 -12.20
C SER A 47 -18.45 -8.37 -13.33
N ASN A 48 -17.81 -7.21 -13.46
CA ASN A 48 -18.09 -6.21 -14.50
C ASN A 48 -17.24 -6.37 -15.76
N HIS A 49 -16.57 -7.52 -15.94
CA HIS A 49 -15.67 -7.82 -17.06
C HIS A 49 -14.49 -6.85 -17.20
N LYS A 50 -14.07 -6.19 -16.10
CA LYS A 50 -12.84 -5.40 -16.04
C LYS A 50 -11.69 -6.29 -15.60
N ILE A 51 -10.54 -6.11 -16.24
CA ILE A 51 -9.29 -6.77 -15.85
C ILE A 51 -8.66 -5.92 -14.74
N ILE A 52 -8.46 -6.52 -13.58
CA ILE A 52 -7.82 -5.89 -12.43
C ILE A 52 -6.41 -6.49 -12.30
N ASN A 53 -5.41 -5.63 -12.27
CA ASN A 53 -4.02 -5.98 -11.99
C ASN A 53 -3.64 -5.37 -10.64
N LEU A 54 -3.52 -6.19 -9.61
CA LEU A 54 -3.02 -5.79 -8.29
C LEU A 54 -1.51 -6.02 -8.21
N TYR A 55 -0.77 -4.98 -7.85
CA TYR A 55 0.67 -5.02 -7.57
C TYR A 55 0.87 -4.80 -6.08
N LEU A 56 1.07 -5.88 -5.34
CA LEU A 56 1.13 -5.92 -3.89
C LEU A 56 2.58 -5.93 -3.40
N VAL A 57 2.89 -5.07 -2.44
CA VAL A 57 4.19 -4.98 -1.77
C VAL A 57 4.00 -5.03 -0.27
N PHE A 58 4.81 -5.84 0.40
CA PHE A 58 4.92 -5.87 1.85
C PHE A 58 6.15 -5.06 2.25
N ASN A 59 5.93 -3.88 2.80
CA ASN A 59 7.02 -3.02 3.21
C ASN A 59 7.59 -3.52 4.54
N GLU A 60 8.76 -4.14 4.49
CA GLU A 60 9.46 -4.69 5.67
C GLU A 60 10.37 -3.68 6.38
N LYS A 61 10.39 -2.42 5.93
CA LYS A 61 11.31 -1.40 6.47
C LYS A 61 10.95 -1.07 7.92
N ASP A 62 11.98 -0.86 8.73
CA ASP A 62 11.86 -0.43 10.12
C ASP A 62 11.66 1.09 10.24
N PHE A 63 10.53 1.56 9.70
CA PHE A 63 10.12 2.96 9.76
C PHE A 63 8.66 3.08 10.17
N LEU A 64 8.37 4.07 11.01
CA LEU A 64 7.01 4.57 11.23
C LEU A 64 6.76 5.72 10.27
N TYR A 65 5.67 5.64 9.50
CA TYR A 65 5.30 6.65 8.52
C TYR A 65 4.16 7.50 9.05
N LYS A 66 4.23 8.82 8.85
CA LYS A 66 3.11 9.76 9.04
C LYS A 66 2.79 10.38 7.68
N ALA A 67 1.84 9.77 6.98
CA ALA A 67 1.60 10.06 5.57
C ALA A 67 0.13 9.95 5.16
N ASP A 68 -0.35 10.86 4.33
CA ASP A 68 -1.66 10.75 3.67
C ASP A 68 -1.62 11.33 2.26
N ASN A 69 -2.66 11.07 1.47
CA ASN A 69 -2.72 11.49 0.07
C ASN A 69 -3.09 12.98 -0.13
N LYS A 70 -3.51 13.66 0.95
CA LYS A 70 -3.98 15.05 0.92
C LYS A 70 -2.84 16.04 1.19
N ASN A 71 -1.86 15.62 1.96
CA ASN A 71 -0.73 16.42 2.39
C ASN A 71 0.50 16.19 1.52
N THR A 72 1.18 17.28 1.15
CA THR A 72 2.37 17.24 0.29
C THR A 72 3.65 16.84 1.03
N LYS A 73 3.64 16.89 2.37
CA LYS A 73 4.75 16.50 3.23
C LYS A 73 4.43 15.23 3.98
N SER A 74 5.24 14.21 3.74
CA SER A 74 5.19 12.92 4.42
C SER A 74 6.40 12.83 5.34
N LEU A 75 6.19 12.31 6.55
CA LEU A 75 7.24 12.18 7.55
C LEU A 75 7.51 10.72 7.88
N GLU A 76 8.72 10.43 8.35
CA GLU A 76 9.14 9.11 8.80
C GLU A 76 10.03 9.17 10.04
N LEU A 77 9.97 8.10 10.83
CA LEU A 77 10.83 7.86 11.99
C LEU A 77 11.48 6.48 11.84
N ASN A 78 12.80 6.42 11.87
CA ASN A 78 13.55 5.17 11.85
C ASN A 78 13.45 4.47 13.22
N VAL A 79 13.09 3.19 13.21
CA VAL A 79 12.91 2.36 14.41
C VAL A 79 13.76 1.08 14.42
N VAL A 80 14.78 0.96 13.56
CA VAL A 80 15.64 -0.24 13.40
C VAL A 80 16.16 -0.82 14.71
N SER A 81 16.50 0.03 15.68
CA SER A 81 17.11 -0.38 16.96
C SER A 81 16.15 -0.35 18.15
N LYS A 82 14.84 -0.24 17.91
CA LYS A 82 13.84 -0.13 18.97
C LYS A 82 13.22 -1.46 19.29
N GLU A 83 12.87 -1.65 20.56
CA GLU A 83 12.10 -2.82 20.97
C GLU A 83 10.63 -2.67 20.56
N GLN A 84 9.95 -3.80 20.37
CA GLN A 84 8.54 -3.83 19.96
C GLN A 84 7.64 -2.98 20.88
N GLN A 85 7.88 -3.05 22.20
CA GLN A 85 7.13 -2.25 23.17
C GLN A 85 7.35 -0.74 22.96
N GLU A 86 8.59 -0.30 22.71
CA GLU A 86 8.87 1.10 22.42
C GLU A 86 8.19 1.56 21.13
N ILE A 87 8.13 0.70 20.11
CA ILE A 87 7.48 0.98 18.83
C ILE A 87 5.97 1.20 19.05
N GLU A 88 5.33 0.34 19.84
CA GLU A 88 3.90 0.46 20.19
C GLU A 88 3.61 1.74 20.98
N GLU A 89 4.48 2.09 21.93
CA GLU A 89 4.38 3.36 22.68
C GLU A 89 4.48 4.58 21.75
N LEU A 90 5.38 4.55 20.76
CA LEU A 90 5.50 5.61 19.76
C LEU A 90 4.25 5.69 18.88
N ILE A 91 3.73 4.57 18.39
CA ILE A 91 2.49 4.53 17.59
C ILE A 91 1.35 5.16 18.40
N ASN A 92 1.17 4.74 19.65
CA ASN A 92 0.14 5.29 20.55
C ASN A 92 0.32 6.80 20.80
N LEU A 93 1.56 7.26 20.96
CA LEU A 93 1.86 8.67 21.16
C LEU A 93 1.46 9.53 19.95
N TYR A 94 1.85 9.12 18.74
CA TYR A 94 1.62 9.91 17.53
C TYR A 94 0.20 9.78 16.98
N THR A 95 -0.52 8.70 17.28
CA THR A 95 -1.95 8.56 16.94
C THR A 95 -2.84 9.37 17.88
N SER A 96 -2.46 9.49 19.17
CA SER A 96 -3.23 10.25 20.16
C SER A 96 -2.93 11.76 20.18
N LYS A 97 -1.80 12.20 19.63
CA LYS A 97 -1.37 13.60 19.63
C LYS A 97 -0.89 14.02 18.24
N ASP A 98 -1.31 15.21 17.81
CA ASP A 98 -0.73 15.81 16.60
C ASP A 98 0.66 16.39 16.89
N SER A 99 1.66 15.51 16.90
CA SER A 99 3.08 15.86 17.05
C SER A 99 3.88 15.41 15.83
N ASN A 100 4.84 16.24 15.44
CA ASN A 100 5.85 15.91 14.43
C ASN A 100 7.28 15.87 15.04
N MET A 101 7.40 15.93 16.37
CA MET A 101 8.70 15.95 17.03
C MET A 101 9.43 14.63 16.81
N GLY A 102 10.71 14.68 16.43
CA GLY A 102 11.53 13.49 16.15
C GLY A 102 11.28 12.84 14.79
N LEU A 103 10.18 13.18 14.12
CA LEU A 103 9.90 12.76 12.75
C LEU A 103 10.73 13.58 11.77
N THR A 104 11.22 12.92 10.73
CA THR A 104 12.01 13.55 9.66
C THR A 104 11.21 13.56 8.36
N ASN A 105 11.49 14.54 7.48
CA ASN A 105 10.88 14.49 6.15
C ASN A 105 11.37 13.25 5.43
N MET A 106 10.43 12.52 4.82
CA MET A 106 10.80 11.45 3.90
C MET A 106 11.70 12.03 2.82
N LYS A 107 12.85 11.39 2.58
CA LYS A 107 13.79 11.82 1.53
C LYS A 107 13.10 11.94 0.17
N LEU A 108 12.09 11.11 -0.04
CA LEU A 108 11.34 10.95 -1.26
C LEU A 108 9.86 11.20 -0.97
N SER A 109 9.25 12.17 -1.66
CA SER A 109 7.82 12.45 -1.52
C SER A 109 7.00 11.22 -1.93
N LEU A 110 5.96 10.89 -1.19
CA LEU A 110 5.07 9.78 -1.53
C LEU A 110 4.30 9.99 -2.83
N GLN A 111 4.12 11.24 -3.26
CA GLN A 111 3.57 11.58 -4.58
C GLN A 111 4.53 11.23 -5.73
N SER A 112 5.76 10.81 -5.43
CA SER A 112 6.72 10.28 -6.41
C SER A 112 6.83 8.76 -6.40
N SER A 113 6.04 8.07 -5.56
CA SER A 113 5.81 6.63 -5.68
C SER A 113 4.92 6.36 -6.90
N PRO A 114 4.96 5.13 -7.47
CA PRO A 114 4.08 4.78 -8.59
C PRO A 114 2.63 5.17 -8.26
N ILE A 115 2.02 5.88 -9.20
CA ILE A 115 0.67 6.45 -9.07
C ILE A 115 -0.29 5.35 -8.62
N ARG A 116 -1.03 5.62 -7.54
CA ARG A 116 -2.12 4.77 -7.08
C ARG A 116 -3.30 5.02 -8.01
N PHE A 117 -3.81 3.96 -8.61
CA PHE A 117 -4.65 3.97 -9.82
C PHE A 117 -3.87 4.41 -11.06
N ILE A 118 -3.13 3.46 -11.66
CA ILE A 118 -2.68 3.66 -13.02
C ILE A 118 -3.90 3.37 -13.89
N ASP A 119 -4.66 4.41 -14.24
CA ASP A 119 -5.55 4.32 -15.40
C ASP A 119 -4.64 3.95 -16.58
N SER A 120 -4.76 2.71 -17.04
CA SER A 120 -4.14 2.31 -18.29
C SER A 120 -4.82 3.07 -19.43
N LEU A 121 -4.08 3.23 -20.53
CA LEU A 121 -4.69 3.70 -21.78
C LEU A 121 -5.82 2.75 -22.26
N ASP A 122 -5.83 1.51 -21.78
CA ASP A 122 -6.96 0.58 -21.92
C ASP A 122 -7.99 0.81 -20.82
N GLN A 123 -9.19 1.24 -21.23
CA GLN A 123 -10.34 1.45 -20.35
C GLN A 123 -10.88 0.17 -19.71
N LYS A 124 -10.50 -1.02 -20.21
CA LYS A 124 -10.92 -2.31 -19.65
C LYS A 124 -10.00 -2.81 -18.54
N GLU A 125 -8.83 -2.20 -18.39
CA GLU A 125 -7.84 -2.58 -17.39
C GLU A 125 -7.80 -1.55 -16.25
N ILE A 126 -7.63 -2.04 -15.03
CA ILE A 126 -7.37 -1.22 -13.84
C ILE A 126 -6.11 -1.77 -13.20
N ASN A 127 -5.10 -0.91 -13.08
CA ASN A 127 -3.82 -1.26 -12.47
C ASN A 127 -3.71 -0.58 -11.10
N ILE A 128 -3.61 -1.39 -10.04
CA ILE A 128 -3.66 -0.93 -8.66
C ILE A 128 -2.38 -1.34 -7.96
N TYR A 129 -1.58 -0.34 -7.57
CA TYR A 129 -0.43 -0.54 -6.69
C TYR A 129 -0.88 -0.46 -5.23
N VAL A 130 -0.51 -1.47 -4.44
CA VAL A 130 -0.89 -1.65 -3.05
C VAL A 130 0.37 -1.88 -2.23
N GLU A 131 0.60 -1.05 -1.22
CA GLU A 131 1.70 -1.22 -0.28
C GLU A 131 1.16 -1.38 1.14
N ILE A 132 1.45 -2.53 1.73
CA ILE A 132 1.05 -2.92 3.09
C ILE A 132 2.27 -2.71 3.99
N LEU A 133 2.12 -1.86 5.00
CA LEU A 133 3.21 -1.52 5.91
C LEU A 133 3.45 -2.61 6.96
N LYS A 134 4.70 -2.71 7.42
CA LYS A 134 5.06 -3.46 8.62
C LYS A 134 4.43 -2.87 9.89
N TYR A 135 4.37 -1.54 9.97
CA TYR A 135 3.79 -0.81 11.08
C TYR A 135 2.68 0.11 10.59
N GLU A 136 1.67 0.31 11.42
CA GLU A 136 0.55 1.17 11.09
C GLU A 136 1.01 2.61 10.81
N ASN A 137 0.37 3.24 9.83
CA ASN A 137 0.54 4.65 9.55
C ASN A 137 0.09 5.48 10.74
N LEU A 138 0.91 6.47 11.11
CA LEU A 138 0.66 7.33 12.25
C LEU A 138 -0.50 8.31 12.00
N PHE A 139 -0.87 8.55 10.73
CA PHE A 139 -2.13 9.21 10.40
C PHE A 139 -3.28 8.21 10.31
N ALA A 140 -4.41 8.57 10.91
CA ALA A 140 -5.66 7.86 10.72
C ALA A 140 -6.04 7.89 9.23
N GLN A 141 -6.23 6.71 8.64
CA GLN A 141 -6.63 6.57 7.24
C GLN A 141 -8.14 6.35 7.16
N SER A 142 -8.80 7.03 6.23
CA SER A 142 -10.22 6.78 5.96
C SER A 142 -10.37 5.67 4.93
N SER A 143 -11.53 5.00 4.93
CA SER A 143 -11.81 3.91 4.00
C SER A 143 -12.17 4.33 2.57
N THR A 144 -12.00 5.61 2.26
CA THR A 144 -12.26 6.10 0.91
C THR A 144 -11.07 5.84 -0.01
N LEU A 145 -11.34 5.32 -1.22
CA LEU A 145 -10.31 4.99 -2.24
C LEU A 145 -9.29 6.11 -2.49
N SER A 146 -9.70 7.38 -2.34
CA SER A 146 -8.85 8.56 -2.54
C SER A 146 -7.86 8.81 -1.40
N ASP A 147 -8.14 8.32 -0.20
CA ASP A 147 -7.38 8.60 1.03
C ASP A 147 -6.30 7.54 1.29
N TYR A 148 -6.49 6.36 0.67
CA TYR A 148 -5.55 5.28 0.39
C TYR A 148 -4.14 5.69 -0.06
N MET A 149 -3.28 6.22 0.83
CA MET A 149 -1.85 5.94 0.78
C MET A 149 -1.61 4.54 1.36
N TYR A 150 -0.90 4.32 2.45
CA TYR A 150 -0.61 2.93 2.84
C TYR A 150 -1.81 2.09 3.27
N PHE A 151 -1.64 0.78 3.34
CA PHE A 151 -2.47 -0.08 4.18
C PHE A 151 -1.70 -0.39 5.46
N ASN A 152 -2.32 -0.08 6.61
CA ASN A 152 -1.74 -0.36 7.92
C ASN A 152 -1.41 -1.83 8.13
N ASN A 153 -2.20 -2.72 7.52
CA ASN A 153 -2.01 -4.16 7.60
C ASN A 153 -2.75 -4.84 6.42
N PHE A 154 -2.54 -6.15 6.26
CA PHE A 154 -3.21 -6.93 5.22
C PHE A 154 -4.72 -7.05 5.42
N VAL A 155 -5.20 -7.06 6.66
CA VAL A 155 -6.63 -7.21 6.98
C VAL A 155 -7.43 -6.03 6.42
N ASN A 156 -6.99 -4.80 6.64
CA ASN A 156 -7.64 -3.59 6.11
C ASN A 156 -7.70 -3.63 4.58
N PHE A 157 -6.61 -4.04 3.92
CA PHE A 157 -6.61 -4.23 2.47
C PHE A 157 -7.64 -5.28 2.04
N TYR A 158 -7.66 -6.43 2.70
CA TYR A 158 -8.47 -7.59 2.31
C TYR A 158 -9.96 -7.37 2.58
N GLU A 159 -10.32 -6.74 3.70
CA GLU A 159 -11.71 -6.58 4.15
C GLU A 159 -12.36 -5.29 3.68
N GLU A 160 -11.60 -4.19 3.54
CA GLU A 160 -12.16 -2.88 3.23
C GLU A 160 -11.94 -2.48 1.77
N PHE A 161 -10.76 -2.76 1.21
CA PHE A 161 -10.38 -2.23 -0.11
C PHE A 161 -10.61 -3.21 -1.26
N LEU A 162 -10.11 -4.44 -1.14
CA LEU A 162 -10.23 -5.45 -2.20
C LEU A 162 -11.69 -5.67 -2.65
N PRO A 163 -12.70 -5.72 -1.74
CA PRO A 163 -14.11 -5.87 -2.13
C PRO A 163 -14.66 -4.80 -3.06
N ILE A 164 -14.06 -3.61 -3.11
CA ILE A 164 -14.50 -2.50 -3.97
C ILE A 164 -14.29 -2.82 -5.46
N PHE A 165 -13.42 -3.78 -5.78
CA PHE A 165 -13.02 -4.11 -7.16
C PHE A 165 -13.52 -5.46 -7.69
N LEU A 166 -14.32 -6.19 -6.91
CA LEU A 166 -14.78 -7.56 -7.20
C LEU A 166 -16.00 -7.61 -8.15
#